data_AF-A0A2V7RW38-F1
#
_entry.id   AF-A0A2V7RW38-F1
#
_cell.length_a   1.000
_cell.length_b   1.000
_cell.length_c   1.000
_cell.angle_alpha   90.00
_cell.angle_beta   90.00
_cell.angle_gamma   90.00
#
_symmetry.space_group_name_H-M   'P 1'
#
loop_
_entity.id
_entity.type
_entity.pdbx_description
1 polymer ?
#
loop_
_entity_poly.entity_id
_entity_poly.type
_entity_poly.pdbx_seq_one_letter_code
_entity_poly.pdbx_strand_id
1 'polypeptide(L)' 'MNAIRTPRLILIPATAESLSAELISPRALGELLGCDVPASWPPELYDPDAVRWTLTWLAEHPDQLEWSLYYVAEVPPA' A
#
# COMPACT_ATOMS: atom_id res chain seq x y z
N MET A 1 -7.45 -5.69 9.66
CA MET A 1 -7.79 -5.32 8.26
C MET A 1 -7.91 -6.57 7.44
N ASN A 2 -8.92 -6.64 6.57
CA ASN A 2 -9.12 -7.82 5.72
C ASN A 2 -8.65 -7.50 4.30
N ALA A 3 -7.57 -8.15 3.85
CA ALA A 3 -7.17 -8.08 2.46
C ALA A 3 -8.21 -8.77 1.57
N ILE A 4 -8.46 -8.22 0.38
CA ILE A 4 -9.35 -8.85 -0.60
C ILE A 4 -8.52 -9.82 -1.42
N ARG A 5 -8.89 -11.11 -1.40
CA ARG A 5 -8.19 -12.16 -2.13
C ARG A 5 -8.92 -12.53 -3.41
N THR A 6 -8.16 -12.62 -4.49
CA THR A 6 -8.58 -13.15 -5.78
C THR A 6 -7.70 -14.36 -6.13
N PRO A 7 -8.00 -15.12 -7.20
CA PRO A 7 -7.17 -16.27 -7.57
C PRO A 7 -5.71 -15.93 -7.90
N ARG A 8 -5.40 -14.70 -8.33
CA ARG A 8 -4.05 -14.29 -8.76
C ARG A 8 -3.47 -13.12 -7.99
N LEU A 9 -4.32 -12.33 -7.33
CA LEU A 9 -3.95 -11.07 -6.69
C LEU A 9 -4.49 -10.97 -5.27
N ILE A 10 -3.75 -10.28 -4.42
CA ILE A 10 -4.14 -9.84 -3.08
C ILE A 10 -4.20 -8.31 -3.11
N LEU A 11 -5.35 -7.74 -2.75
CA LEU A 11 -5.51 -6.31 -2.56
C LEU A 11 -5.39 -6.03 -1.06
N ILE A 12 -4.29 -5.38 -0.68
CA ILE A 12 -3.94 -5.06 0.70
C ILE A 12 -4.34 -3.61 0.96
N PRO A 13 -5.33 -3.33 1.83
CA PRO A 13 -5.70 -1.95 2.13
C PRO A 13 -4.51 -1.22 2.74
N ALA A 14 -4.30 0.03 2.30
CA ALA A 14 -3.27 0.87 2.85
C ALA A 14 -3.59 1.25 4.29
N THR A 15 -2.52 1.47 5.04
CA THR A 15 -2.52 1.93 6.44
C THR A 15 -1.60 3.12 6.58
N ALA A 16 -1.75 3.84 7.69
CA ALA A 16 -0.78 4.84 8.06
C ALA A 16 0.65 4.27 8.15
N GLU A 17 0.80 3.05 8.65
CA GLU A 17 2.10 2.36 8.79
C GLU A 17 2.72 2.05 7.41
N SER A 18 1.92 1.56 6.47
CA SER A 18 2.41 1.22 5.12
C SER A 18 2.71 2.45 4.28
N LEU A 19 1.89 3.49 4.32
CA LEU A 19 2.20 4.76 3.64
C LEU A 19 3.44 5.42 4.25
N SER A 20 3.63 5.32 5.58
CA SER A 20 4.86 5.80 6.23
C SER A 20 6.09 4.99 5.78
N ALA A 21 5.96 3.66 5.68
CA ALA A 21 7.03 2.81 5.16
C ALA A 21 7.36 3.10 3.69
N GLU A 22 6.33 3.35 2.87
CA GLU A 22 6.48 3.77 1.48
C GLU A 22 7.27 5.07 1.33
N LEU A 23 6.99 6.07 2.17
CA LEU A 23 7.74 7.34 2.19
C LEU A 23 9.21 7.18 2.60
N ILE A 24 9.57 6.10 3.29
CA ILE A 24 10.96 5.79 3.66
C ILE A 24 11.69 5.17 2.47
N SER A 25 11.17 4.06 1.94
CA SER A 25 11.70 3.41 0.74
C SER A 25 10.80 2.26 0.26
N PRO A 26 10.90 1.87 -1.03
CA PRO A 26 10.25 0.65 -1.54
C PRO A 26 10.61 -0.60 -0.73
N ARG A 27 11.85 -0.70 -0.23
CA ARG A 27 12.30 -1.81 0.62
C ARG A 27 11.54 -1.86 1.95
N ALA A 28 11.39 -0.72 2.62
CA ALA A 28 10.67 -0.65 3.89
C ALA A 28 9.18 -1.03 3.71
N LEU A 29 8.57 -0.59 2.61
CA LEU A 29 7.21 -1.01 2.24
C LEU A 29 7.14 -2.54 2.05
N GLY A 30 8.08 -3.12 1.30
CA GLY A 30 8.13 -4.56 1.05
C GLY A 30 8.33 -5.39 2.32
N GLU A 31 9.21 -4.96 3.23
CA GLU A 31 9.43 -5.60 4.53
C GLU A 31 8.14 -5.60 5.38
N LEU A 32 7.35 -4.52 5.33
CA LEU A 32 6.07 -4.44 6.03
C LEU A 32 4.98 -5.31 5.38
N LEU A 33 4.88 -5.28 4.05
CA LEU A 33 3.84 -6.01 3.31
C LEU A 33 4.18 -7.50 3.11
N GLY A 34 5.42 -7.91 3.37
CA GLY A 34 5.90 -9.27 3.13
C GLY A 34 6.03 -9.61 1.65
N CYS A 35 6.39 -8.64 0.81
CA CYS A 35 6.56 -8.82 -0.63
C CYS A 35 7.78 -8.07 -1.19
N ASP A 36 8.24 -8.49 -2.36
CA ASP A 36 9.26 -7.76 -3.10
C ASP A 36 8.61 -6.59 -3.84
N VAL A 37 9.05 -5.36 -3.55
CA VAL A 37 8.61 -4.15 -4.23
C VAL A 37 9.61 -3.80 -5.33
N PRO A 38 9.18 -3.58 -6.58
CA PRO A 38 10.10 -3.31 -7.68
C PRO A 38 10.82 -1.97 -7.49
N ALA A 39 12.06 -1.87 -8.01
CA ALA A 39 12.83 -0.63 -7.95
C ALA A 39 12.20 0.54 -8.74
N SER A 40 11.26 0.24 -9.64
CA SER A 40 10.46 1.23 -10.37
C SER A 40 9.29 1.77 -9.54
N TRP A 41 9.14 1.35 -8.29
CA TRP A 41 8.17 1.89 -7.36
C TRP A 41 8.70 3.19 -6.71
N PRO A 42 7.88 4.23 -6.56
CA PRO A 42 6.47 4.31 -6.93
C PRO A 42 6.24 4.53 -8.45
N PRO A 43 5.03 4.23 -8.97
CA PRO A 43 4.66 4.55 -10.36
C PRO A 43 4.90 6.02 -10.71
N GLU A 44 5.21 6.30 -11.98
CA GLU A 44 5.62 7.65 -12.47
C GLU A 44 4.66 8.78 -12.08
N LEU A 45 3.35 8.51 -12.00
CA LEU A 45 2.31 9.49 -11.66
C LEU A 45 1.84 9.42 -10.19
N TYR A 46 2.52 8.62 -9.37
CA TYR A 46 2.24 8.50 -7.94
C TYR A 46 3.45 9.02 -7.16
N ASP A 47 3.44 10.33 -6.93
CA ASP A 47 4.52 11.02 -6.24
C ASP A 47 4.39 10.93 -4.70
N PRO A 48 5.43 11.30 -3.93
CA PRO A 48 5.37 11.31 -2.47
C PRO A 48 4.30 12.24 -1.89
N ASP A 49 3.84 13.26 -2.63
CA ASP A 49 2.79 14.17 -2.14
C ASP A 49 1.42 13.49 -2.19
N ALA A 50 1.16 12.63 -3.19
CA ALA A 50 0.00 11.75 -3.20
C ALA A 50 -0.02 10.81 -1.98
N VAL A 51 1.11 10.20 -1.62
CA VAL A 51 1.24 9.34 -0.43
C VAL A 51 0.91 10.11 0.85
N ARG A 52 1.47 11.32 1.00
CA ARG A 52 1.20 12.21 2.15
C ARG A 52 -0.26 12.64 2.23
N TRP A 53 -0.87 12.95 1.09
CA TRP A 53 -2.29 13.28 1.02
C TRP A 53 -3.15 12.11 1.50
N THR A 54 -2.87 10.88 1.04
CA THR A 54 -3.59 9.68 1.50
C THR A 54 -3.38 9.46 2.99
N LEU A 55 -2.17 9.66 3.52
CA LEU A 55 -1.88 9.53 4.95
C LEU A 55 -2.73 10.50 5.79
N THR A 56 -2.83 11.76 5.36
CA THR A 56 -3.71 12.75 5.99
C THR A 56 -5.17 12.33 5.90
N TRP A 57 -5.63 11.89 4.73
CA TRP A 57 -7.02 11.46 4.52
C TRP A 57 -7.40 10.29 5.44
N LEU A 58 -6.53 9.29 5.61
CA LEU A 58 -6.79 8.16 6.51
C LEU A 58 -6.87 8.57 7.99
N ALA A 59 -6.12 9.60 8.39
CA ALA A 59 -6.18 10.14 9.74
C ALA A 59 -7.50 10.90 10.00
N GLU A 60 -8.03 11.58 8.98
CA GLU A 60 -9.30 12.31 9.04
C GLU A 60 -10.53 11.40 8.89
N HIS A 61 -10.38 10.26 8.22
CA HIS A 61 -11.46 9.33 7.89
C HIS A 61 -11.15 7.87 8.31
N PRO A 62 -10.95 7.61 9.62
CA PRO A 62 -10.56 6.28 10.11
C PRO A 62 -11.63 5.19 9.89
N ASP A 63 -12.87 5.56 9.61
CA ASP A 63 -13.98 4.67 9.28
C ASP A 63 -14.05 4.30 7.79
N GLN A 64 -13.24 4.94 6.94
CA GLN A 64 -13.27 4.75 5.48
C GLN A 64 -12.02 4.07 4.91
N LEU A 65 -11.23 3.39 5.77
CA LEU A 65 -10.00 2.71 5.36
C LEU A 65 -10.21 1.75 4.18
N GLU A 66 -11.34 1.05 4.15
CA GLU A 66 -11.70 0.07 3.10
C GLU A 66 -12.13 0.70 1.77
N TRP A 67 -12.23 2.03 1.69
CA TRP A 67 -12.58 2.78 0.46
C TRP A 67 -11.42 3.62 -0.07
N SER A 68 -10.23 3.48 0.52
CA SER A 68 -9.07 4.33 0.27
C SER A 68 -8.13 3.75 -0.81
N LEU A 69 -6.83 3.68 -0.50
CA LEU A 69 -5.80 3.11 -1.34
C LEU A 69 -5.62 1.62 -1.04
N TYR A 70 -5.34 0.84 -2.08
CA TYR A 70 -4.95 -0.56 -1.97
C TYR A 70 -3.63 -0.81 -2.69
N TYR A 71 -2.72 -1.52 -2.05
CA TYR A 71 -1.60 -2.15 -2.74
C TYR A 71 -2.08 -3.43 -3.41
N VAL A 72 -1.66 -3.65 -4.65
CA VAL A 72 -1.99 -4.87 -5.39
C VAL A 72 -0.73 -5.72 -5.50
N ALA A 73 -0.77 -6.90 -4.90
CA ALA A 73 0.32 -7.87 -4.91
C ALA A 73 -0.12 -9.18 -5.58
N GLU A 74 0.82 -9.91 -6.17
CA GLU A 74 0.56 -11.26 -6.67
C GLU A 74 0.36 -12.24 -5.51
N VAL A 75 -0.48 -13.25 -5.71
CA VAL A 75 -0.56 -14.40 -4.80
C VAL A 75 0.69 -15.25 -5.02
N PRO A 76 1.47 -15.58 -3.96
CA PRO A 76 2.62 -16.47 -4.10
C PRO A 76 2.20 -17.82 -4.71
N PRO A 77 3.01 -18.41 -5.61
CA PRO A 77 2.76 -19.77 -6.08
C PRO A 77 2.72 -20.74 -4.88
N ALA A 78 1.81 -21.71 -4.96
CA ALA A 78 1.59 -22.74 -3.93
C ALA A 78 2.77 -23.71 -3.79
#